data_AF-A0A8C9XUT6-F1
#
_entry.id   AF-A0A8C9XUT6-F1
#
_cell.length_a   1.000
_cell.length_b   1.000
_cell.length_c   1.000
_cell.angle_alpha   90.00
_cell.angle_beta   90.00
_cell.angle_gamma   90.00
#
_symmetry.space_group_name_H-M   'P 1'
#
loop_
_entity.id
_entity.type
_entity.pdbx_description
1 polymer ?
#
loop_
_entity_poly.entity_id
_entity_poly.type
_entity_poly.pdbx_seq_one_letter_code
_entity_poly.pdbx_strand_id
1 'polypeptide(L)'
;LEKGWVGQVYHSTFQGKARGAGILINKSVPFVSSEIKSDPNGRFVIVVGKLYSLPVTLACVYAPNWDDSKFMSNFPSGIPYLDTHQLILAGDCNCVMSPLLDRSSTPVVARSKMAEYIEDFLQCCAMFDPWRYLYPTKKEYSTQMTPN
;
A
#
# COMPACT_ATOMS: atom_id res chain seq x y z
N LEU A 1 -12.85 -16.29 1.31
CA LEU A 1 -11.37 -16.19 1.20
C LEU A 1 -10.67 -17.54 1.43
N GLU A 2 -11.39 -18.66 1.55
CA GLU A 2 -10.79 -19.96 1.83
C GLU A 2 -10.38 -20.68 0.54
N LYS A 3 -9.07 -20.65 0.25
CA LYS A 3 -8.42 -21.43 -0.80
C LYS A 3 -7.38 -22.33 -0.12
N GLY A 4 -7.21 -23.57 -0.58
CA GLY A 4 -6.35 -24.56 0.09
C GLY A 4 -4.84 -24.23 0.19
N TRP A 5 -4.38 -23.16 -0.45
CA TRP A 5 -3.00 -22.64 -0.33
C TRP A 5 -2.86 -21.55 0.74
N VAL A 6 -3.97 -20.93 1.16
CA VAL A 6 -3.97 -19.81 2.10
C VAL A 6 -3.83 -20.35 3.51
N GLY A 7 -2.84 -19.85 4.26
CA GLY A 7 -2.62 -20.21 5.66
C GLY A 7 -3.17 -19.15 6.62
N GLN A 8 -2.99 -17.87 6.29
CA GLN A 8 -3.43 -16.76 7.14
C GLN A 8 -4.10 -15.67 6.29
N VAL A 9 -5.13 -15.05 6.84
CA VAL A 9 -5.92 -14.00 6.19
C VAL A 9 -6.12 -12.85 7.15
N TYR A 10 -5.77 -11.65 6.70
CA TYR A 10 -6.03 -10.41 7.40
C TYR A 10 -6.78 -9.49 6.45
N HIS A 11 -7.83 -8.84 6.92
CA HIS A 11 -8.61 -7.97 6.06
C HIS A 11 -9.26 -6.82 6.81
N SER A 12 -9.48 -5.74 6.09
CA SER A 12 -10.33 -4.61 6.46
C SER A 12 -11.48 -4.56 5.47
N THR A 13 -12.70 -4.42 5.95
CA THR A 13 -13.93 -4.43 5.14
C THR A 13 -14.82 -3.28 5.53
N PHE A 14 -15.56 -2.74 4.57
CA PHE A 14 -16.59 -1.72 4.81
C PHE A 14 -17.97 -2.29 4.51
N GLN A 15 -19.02 -1.68 5.07
CA GLN A 15 -20.39 -2.06 4.80
C GLN A 15 -20.75 -1.80 3.33
N GLY A 16 -21.59 -2.66 2.75
CA GLY A 16 -22.20 -2.44 1.44
C GLY A 16 -21.26 -2.59 0.24
N LYS A 17 -20.71 -3.80 0.01
CA LYS A 17 -19.95 -4.23 -1.20
C LYS A 17 -18.99 -3.18 -1.78
N ALA A 18 -18.40 -2.33 -0.94
CA ALA A 18 -17.53 -1.25 -1.33
C ALA A 18 -16.27 -1.31 -0.48
N ARG A 19 -15.12 -1.03 -1.11
CA ARG A 19 -13.81 -1.03 -0.46
C ARG A 19 -13.43 -2.41 0.13
N GLY A 20 -12.20 -2.50 0.60
CA GLY A 20 -11.65 -3.69 1.20
C GLY A 20 -10.17 -3.78 0.91
N ALA A 21 -9.40 -4.07 1.96
CA ALA A 21 -7.98 -4.37 1.85
C ALA A 21 -7.74 -5.75 2.49
N GLY A 22 -6.83 -6.51 1.91
CA GLY A 22 -6.55 -7.87 2.35
C GLY A 22 -5.11 -8.26 2.19
N ILE A 23 -4.60 -9.02 3.16
CA ILE A 23 -3.30 -9.68 3.12
C ILE A 23 -3.58 -11.17 3.29
N LEU A 24 -3.17 -11.96 2.29
CA LEU A 24 -3.24 -13.42 2.32
C LEU A 24 -1.81 -13.96 2.33
N ILE A 25 -1.52 -14.81 3.31
CA ILE A 25 -0.21 -15.44 3.45
C ILE A 25 -0.37 -16.91 3.15
N ASN A 26 0.48 -17.43 2.27
CA ASN A 26 0.49 -18.84 1.90
C ASN A 26 0.86 -19.70 3.12
N LYS A 27 0.22 -20.86 3.27
CA LYS A 27 0.48 -21.81 4.37
C LYS A 27 1.93 -22.29 4.45
N SER A 28 2.68 -22.26 3.34
CA SER A 28 4.10 -22.61 3.32
C SER A 28 5.02 -21.48 3.78
N VAL A 29 4.50 -20.26 3.95
CA VAL A 29 5.29 -19.10 4.38
C VAL A 29 5.26 -19.04 5.91
N PRO A 30 6.41 -19.19 6.60
CA PRO A 30 6.48 -19.07 8.05
C PRO A 30 6.34 -17.60 8.44
N PHE A 31 5.12 -17.24 8.82
CA PHE A 31 4.77 -15.93 9.35
C PHE A 31 4.06 -16.09 10.68
N VAL A 32 4.47 -15.30 11.67
CA VAL A 32 3.83 -15.24 12.99
C VAL A 32 3.39 -13.81 13.24
N SER A 33 2.09 -13.55 13.19
CA SER A 33 1.53 -12.23 13.53
C SER A 33 1.56 -11.96 15.03
N SER A 34 1.82 -10.72 15.40
CA SER A 34 1.77 -10.23 16.78
C SER A 34 0.75 -9.11 16.98
N GLU A 35 0.54 -8.25 15.99
CA GLU A 35 -0.41 -7.15 16.05
C GLU A 35 -1.13 -7.00 14.71
N ILE A 36 -2.43 -6.68 14.75
CA ILE A 36 -3.26 -6.50 13.57
C ILE A 36 -4.08 -5.23 13.78
N LYS A 37 -3.99 -4.30 12.82
CA LYS A 37 -4.78 -3.09 12.78
C LYS A 37 -5.57 -3.05 11.48
N SER A 38 -6.89 -3.09 11.60
CA SER A 38 -7.81 -3.03 10.48
C SER A 38 -8.55 -1.70 10.48
N ASP A 39 -8.58 -1.02 9.34
CA ASP A 39 -9.34 0.22 9.19
C ASP A 39 -10.85 -0.05 9.22
N PRO A 40 -11.65 0.66 10.03
CA PRO A 40 -13.10 0.54 10.01
C PRO A 40 -13.75 0.93 8.66
N ASN A 41 -13.05 1.71 7.83
CA ASN A 41 -13.56 2.19 6.55
C ASN A 41 -13.18 1.32 5.35
N GLY A 42 -12.55 0.16 5.56
CA GLY A 42 -12.18 -0.76 4.46
C GLY A 42 -10.95 -0.32 3.65
N ARG A 43 -10.15 0.64 4.13
CA ARG A 43 -9.09 1.30 3.35
C ARG A 43 -7.70 0.76 3.60
N PHE A 44 -7.44 0.12 4.73
CA PHE A 44 -6.14 -0.51 4.95
C PHE A 44 -6.20 -1.62 5.99
N VAL A 45 -5.23 -2.52 5.91
CA VAL A 45 -4.90 -3.48 6.98
C VAL A 45 -3.39 -3.46 7.19
N ILE A 46 -2.98 -3.40 8.45
CA ILE A 46 -1.58 -3.43 8.89
C ILE A 46 -1.41 -4.64 9.80
N VAL A 47 -0.37 -5.43 9.56
CA VAL A 47 -0.06 -6.65 10.30
C VAL A 47 1.41 -6.61 10.69
N VAL A 48 1.68 -6.55 11.99
CA VAL A 48 3.03 -6.68 12.55
C VAL A 48 3.27 -8.14 12.85
N GLY A 49 4.48 -8.62 12.57
CA GLY A 49 4.85 -9.99 12.90
C GLY A 49 6.29 -10.31 12.54
N LYS A 50 6.56 -11.61 12.46
CA LYS A 50 7.86 -12.13 12.04
C LYS A 50 7.72 -13.00 10.80
N LEU A 51 8.44 -12.65 9.75
CA LEU A 51 8.57 -13.43 8.51
C LEU A 51 9.94 -14.10 8.50
N TYR A 52 10.01 -15.44 8.55
CA TYR A 52 11.29 -16.17 8.74
C TYR A 52 12.14 -15.62 9.91
N SER A 53 11.50 -15.33 11.04
CA SER A 53 12.10 -14.69 12.24
C SER A 53 12.51 -13.22 12.10
N LEU A 54 12.44 -12.63 10.90
CA LEU A 54 12.68 -11.21 10.68
C LEU A 54 11.46 -10.39 11.10
N PRO A 55 11.59 -9.40 12.00
CA PRO A 55 10.51 -8.48 12.33
C PRO A 55 10.08 -7.65 11.11
N VAL A 56 8.80 -7.74 10.75
CA VAL A 56 8.22 -7.03 9.61
C VAL A 56 6.89 -6.38 9.97
N THR A 57 6.60 -5.27 9.33
CA THR A 57 5.28 -4.65 9.28
C THR A 57 4.75 -4.76 7.86
N LEU A 58 3.66 -5.48 7.66
CA LEU A 58 2.98 -5.63 6.37
C LEU A 58 1.79 -4.69 6.33
N ALA A 59 1.76 -3.76 5.38
CA ALA A 59 0.66 -2.82 5.21
C ALA A 59 0.07 -2.94 3.79
N CYS A 60 -1.25 -3.12 3.72
CA CYS A 60 -1.99 -3.13 2.46
C CYS A 60 -2.98 -1.95 2.47
N VAL A 61 -2.89 -1.05 1.49
CA VAL A 61 -3.71 0.16 1.39
C VAL A 61 -4.58 0.15 0.13
N TYR A 62 -5.79 0.67 0.25
CA TYR A 62 -6.69 1.01 -0.85
C TYR A 62 -7.17 2.44 -0.64
N ALA A 63 -6.39 3.39 -1.15
CA ALA A 63 -6.61 4.81 -0.93
C ALA A 63 -7.86 5.33 -1.66
N PRO A 64 -8.42 6.49 -1.25
CA PRO A 64 -9.48 7.15 -1.99
C PRO A 64 -9.08 7.51 -3.43
N ASN A 65 -10.05 7.58 -4.32
CA ASN A 65 -9.86 7.98 -5.73
C ASN A 65 -9.86 9.50 -5.94
N TRP A 66 -9.95 10.29 -4.86
CA TRP A 66 -9.80 11.75 -4.86
C TRP A 66 -8.57 12.12 -4.05
N ASP A 67 -8.01 13.31 -4.30
CA ASP A 67 -6.85 13.82 -3.55
C ASP A 67 -7.23 14.13 -2.10
N ASP A 68 -6.99 13.16 -1.22
CA ASP A 68 -7.29 13.21 0.20
C ASP A 68 -6.01 13.24 1.03
N SER A 69 -5.45 14.43 1.19
CA SER A 69 -4.24 14.63 1.98
C SER A 69 -4.40 14.20 3.44
N LYS A 70 -5.63 14.24 3.99
CA LYS A 70 -5.88 13.84 5.39
C LYS A 70 -5.78 12.33 5.55
N PHE A 71 -6.27 11.57 4.57
CA PHE A 71 -6.10 10.12 4.56
C PHE A 71 -4.61 9.76 4.53
N MET A 72 -3.83 10.39 3.65
CA MET A 72 -2.39 10.14 3.54
C MET A 72 -1.57 10.69 4.70
N SER A 73 -1.99 11.73 5.42
CA SER A 73 -1.31 12.15 6.65
C SER A 73 -1.57 11.22 7.83
N ASN A 74 -2.75 10.60 7.88
CA ASN A 74 -3.16 9.73 8.99
C ASN A 74 -2.74 8.27 8.82
N PHE A 75 -2.53 7.82 7.58
CA PHE A 75 -2.14 6.44 7.33
C PHE A 75 -0.74 6.10 7.89
N PRO A 76 0.33 6.89 7.62
CA PRO A 76 1.66 6.65 8.15
C PRO A 76 1.75 6.64 9.68
N SER A 77 1.00 7.53 10.36
CA SER A 77 0.97 7.55 11.84
C SER A 77 0.37 6.28 12.43
N GLY A 78 -0.34 5.50 11.61
CA GLY A 78 -0.86 4.20 11.99
C GLY A 78 0.12 3.04 11.86
N ILE A 79 1.32 3.25 11.29
CA ILE A 79 2.33 2.21 11.06
C ILE A 79 3.31 2.20 12.25
N PRO A 80 3.31 1.16 13.09
CA PRO A 80 4.21 1.08 14.22
C PRO A 80 5.60 0.54 13.80
N TYR A 81 6.58 0.74 14.68
CA TYR A 81 7.87 0.06 14.67
C TYR A 81 8.75 0.30 13.42
N LEU A 82 8.67 1.49 12.81
CA LEU A 82 9.47 1.86 11.63
C LEU A 82 10.99 1.83 11.87
N ASP A 83 11.42 1.88 13.13
CA ASP A 83 12.81 1.82 13.56
C ASP A 83 13.35 0.39 13.78
N THR A 84 12.46 -0.58 14.00
CA THR A 84 12.81 -1.94 14.43
C THR A 84 12.32 -3.03 13.48
N HIS A 85 11.37 -2.73 12.60
CA HIS A 85 10.77 -3.67 11.65
C HIS A 85 10.96 -3.20 10.21
N GLN A 86 11.11 -4.16 9.29
CA GLN A 86 11.06 -3.84 7.87
C GLN A 86 9.62 -3.64 7.41
N LEU A 87 9.32 -2.48 6.84
CA LEU A 87 8.00 -2.18 6.29
C LEU A 87 7.88 -2.67 4.85
N ILE A 88 6.86 -3.47 4.58
CA ILE A 88 6.37 -3.76 3.23
C ILE A 88 5.03 -3.07 3.09
N LEU A 89 5.01 -1.97 2.33
CA LEU A 89 3.80 -1.25 1.96
C LEU A 89 3.39 -1.64 0.53
N ALA A 90 2.16 -2.10 0.38
CA ALA A 90 1.60 -2.47 -0.91
C ALA A 90 0.15 -2.02 -1.02
N GLY A 91 -0.40 -2.07 -2.23
CA GLY A 91 -1.79 -1.78 -2.51
C GLY A 91 -1.98 -0.73 -3.59
N ASP A 92 -3.14 -0.11 -3.60
CA ASP A 92 -3.52 0.91 -4.57
C ASP A 92 -3.61 2.28 -3.87
N CYS A 93 -2.60 3.11 -4.11
CA CYS A 93 -2.51 4.46 -3.59
C CYS A 93 -3.40 5.46 -4.35
N ASN A 94 -4.03 5.06 -5.47
CA ASN A 94 -4.86 5.91 -6.33
C ASN A 94 -4.19 7.25 -6.71
N CYS A 95 -2.87 7.26 -6.79
CA CYS A 95 -2.08 8.44 -7.15
C CYS A 95 -0.96 8.10 -8.12
N VAL A 96 -0.52 9.12 -8.86
CA VAL A 96 0.56 9.02 -9.84
C VAL A 96 1.81 9.62 -9.21
N MET A 97 2.82 8.78 -8.92
CA MET A 97 4.06 9.22 -8.25
C MET A 97 4.90 10.11 -9.16
N SER A 98 5.10 9.72 -10.43
CA SER A 98 5.77 10.52 -11.44
C SER A 98 4.83 10.80 -12.62
N PRO A 99 4.24 12.01 -12.73
CA PRO A 99 3.35 12.36 -13.84
C PRO A 99 3.97 12.18 -15.24
N LEU A 100 5.30 12.23 -15.34
CA LEU A 100 6.03 12.03 -16.59
C LEU A 100 6.17 10.55 -17.00
N LEU A 101 6.27 9.65 -16.01
CA LEU A 101 6.63 8.24 -16.21
C LEU A 101 5.44 7.28 -15.95
N ASP A 102 4.63 7.58 -14.95
CA ASP A 102 3.52 6.73 -14.45
C ASP A 102 2.17 7.09 -15.05
N ARG A 103 2.14 8.04 -16.00
CA ARG A 103 0.93 8.43 -16.72
C ARG A 103 1.21 8.59 -18.21
N SER A 104 0.30 8.10 -19.05
CA SER A 104 0.40 8.18 -20.51
C SER A 104 -0.22 9.46 -21.09
N SER A 105 -1.16 10.09 -20.37
CA SER A 105 -1.93 11.22 -20.89
C SER A 105 -1.11 12.52 -20.97
N THR A 106 -1.39 13.31 -21.99
CA THR A 106 -0.91 14.68 -22.17
C THR A 106 -2.05 15.69 -21.97
N PRO A 107 -1.81 16.88 -21.39
CA PRO A 107 -0.52 17.37 -20.87
C PRO A 107 -0.12 16.70 -19.54
N VAL A 108 1.17 16.81 -19.20
CA VAL A 108 1.67 16.38 -17.89
C VAL A 108 1.05 17.28 -16.82
N VAL A 109 0.36 16.67 -15.86
CA VAL A 109 -0.29 17.39 -14.76
C VAL A 109 0.61 17.46 -13.53
N ALA A 110 0.32 18.38 -12.61
CA ALA A 110 0.96 18.42 -11.30
C ALA A 110 0.68 17.14 -10.49
N ARG A 111 1.57 16.82 -9.55
CA ARG A 111 1.37 15.74 -8.58
C ARG A 111 0.20 16.06 -7.66
N SER A 112 -0.51 15.03 -7.21
CA SER A 112 -1.50 15.18 -6.14
C SER A 112 -0.79 15.37 -4.80
N LYS A 113 -1.47 15.98 -3.83
CA LYS A 113 -0.92 16.10 -2.47
C LYS A 113 -0.68 14.72 -1.86
N MET A 114 -1.55 13.75 -2.13
CA MET A 114 -1.32 12.37 -1.73
C MET A 114 0.01 11.81 -2.23
N ALA A 115 0.38 12.05 -3.50
CA ALA A 115 1.65 11.58 -4.05
C ALA A 115 2.85 12.29 -3.40
N GLU A 116 2.73 13.58 -3.10
CA GLU A 116 3.75 14.35 -2.36
C GLU A 116 3.94 13.78 -0.94
N TYR A 117 2.86 13.51 -0.21
CA TYR A 117 2.94 12.91 1.12
C TYR A 117 3.57 11.51 1.13
N ILE A 118 3.27 10.68 0.12
CA ILE A 118 3.89 9.36 -0.01
C ILE A 118 5.39 9.50 -0.26
N GLU A 119 5.79 10.41 -1.14
CA GLU A 119 7.21 10.69 -1.41
C GLU A 119 7.94 11.15 -0.14
N ASP A 120 7.38 12.11 0.59
CA ASP A 120 7.94 12.60 1.85
C ASP A 120 8.05 11.48 2.89
N PHE A 121 7.02 10.64 3.02
CA PHE A 121 7.03 9.49 3.93
C PHE A 121 8.13 8.48 3.58
N LEU A 122 8.27 8.14 2.30
CA LEU A 122 9.32 7.22 1.83
C LEU A 122 10.71 7.80 2.14
N GLN A 123 10.93 9.09 1.86
CA GLN A 123 12.20 9.76 2.16
C GLN A 123 12.50 9.79 3.66
N CYS A 124 11.53 10.16 4.51
CA CYS A 124 11.69 10.18 5.95
C CYS A 124 12.02 8.80 6.54
N CYS A 125 11.49 7.73 5.93
CA CYS A 125 11.70 6.35 6.39
C CYS A 125 12.86 5.64 5.68
N ALA A 126 13.63 6.34 4.84
CA ALA A 126 14.67 5.76 3.98
C ALA A 126 14.18 4.55 3.14
N MET A 127 12.92 4.63 2.70
CA MET A 127 12.28 3.65 1.83
C MET A 127 12.35 4.10 0.37
N PHE A 128 12.12 3.17 -0.54
CA PHE A 128 12.05 3.44 -1.95
C PHE A 128 10.96 2.57 -2.61
N ASP A 129 10.46 3.03 -3.75
CA ASP A 129 9.63 2.21 -4.64
C ASP A 129 10.53 1.19 -5.37
N PRO A 130 10.36 -0.13 -5.13
CA PRO A 130 11.17 -1.15 -5.78
C PRO A 130 11.05 -1.16 -7.31
N TRP A 131 9.86 -0.84 -7.84
CA TRP A 131 9.63 -0.79 -9.28
C TRP A 131 10.43 0.35 -9.91
N ARG A 132 10.29 1.56 -9.38
CA ARG A 132 11.00 2.73 -9.89
C ARG A 132 12.51 2.63 -9.69
N TYR A 133 12.97 1.99 -8.61
CA TYR A 133 14.39 1.72 -8.38
C TYR A 133 14.99 0.81 -9.45
N LEU A 134 14.31 -0.29 -9.80
CA LEU A 134 14.77 -1.23 -10.82
C LEU A 134 14.59 -0.70 -12.25
N TYR A 135 13.59 0.16 -12.48
CA TYR A 135 13.25 0.69 -13.80
C TYR A 135 13.12 2.22 -13.78
N PRO A 136 14.23 2.97 -13.64
CA PRO A 136 14.18 4.42 -13.38
C PRO A 136 13.46 5.24 -14.45
N THR A 137 13.54 4.83 -15.72
CA THR A 137 13.00 5.58 -16.87
C THR A 137 11.88 4.84 -17.60
N LYS A 138 11.60 3.59 -17.24
CA LYS A 138 10.60 2.78 -17.94
C LYS A 138 9.19 3.33 -17.66
N LYS A 139 8.37 3.36 -18.71
CA LYS A 139 6.96 3.71 -18.64
C LYS A 139 6.13 2.42 -18.70
N GLU A 140 5.52 2.08 -17.57
CA GLU A 140 4.53 1.01 -17.46
C GLU A 140 3.42 1.46 -16.51
N TYR A 141 2.24 0.87 -16.66
CA TYR A 141 1.01 1.35 -16.03
C TYR A 141 0.27 0.19 -15.39
N SER A 142 -0.23 0.39 -14.17
CA SER A 142 -1.00 -0.61 -13.41
C SER A 142 -2.51 -0.58 -13.70
N THR A 143 -3.03 0.53 -14.24
CA THR A 143 -4.46 0.75 -14.48
C THR A 143 -4.70 1.40 -15.84
N GLN A 144 -5.77 0.99 -16.51
CA GLN A 144 -6.26 1.62 -17.74
C GLN A 144 -7.61 2.27 -17.48
N MET A 145 -7.80 3.51 -17.93
CA MET A 145 -9.12 4.13 -17.96
C MET A 145 -9.86 3.64 -19.20
N THR A 146 -11.00 2.97 -19.01
CA THR A 146 -11.94 2.72 -20.10
C THR A 146 -12.59 4.05 -20.52
N PRO A 147 -12.69 4.36 -21.81
CA PRO A 147 -13.51 5.48 -22.28
C PRO A 147 -14.95 5.27 -21.79
N ASN A 148 -15.55 6.33 -21.24
CA ASN A 148 -17.00 6.37 -20.96
C ASN A 148 -17.79 6.46 -22.27
#